data_AF-A0AAU8AUI3-F1
#
_entry.id   AF-A0AAU8AUI3-F1
#
_cell.length_a   1.000
_cell.length_b   1.000
_cell.length_c   1.000
_cell.angle_alpha   90.00
_cell.angle_beta   90.00
_cell.angle_gamma   90.00
#
_symmetry.space_group_name_H-M   'P 1'
#
loop_
_entity.id
_entity.type
_entity.pdbx_description
1 polymer ?
#
loop_
_entity_poly.entity_id
_entity_poly.type
_entity_poly.pdbx_seq_one_letter_code
_entity_poly.pdbx_strand_id
1 'polypeptide(L)'
;MTRRAAFCAHYGMLASRNNPGEAHENDAVEAPNNHLKDALDQALILRGSRDFAELDDWKRFVDELVARRNRRREAAVRTEMAALRPLPIRRTTDFTEVVSRVTKTGGFLVHAVFYSAPSSSSASGCGFMSTTIGSRHSSALTGSSPTPGSAGVGTARVSIA
;
A
#
# COMPACT_ATOMS: atom_id res chain seq x y z
N MET A 1 -19.02 -7.08 -3.20
CA MET A 1 -18.31 -7.03 -1.90
C MET A 1 -17.09 -6.13 -2.09
N THR A 2 -16.86 -5.12 -1.23
CA THR A 2 -15.72 -4.20 -1.38
C THR A 2 -14.41 -4.90 -0.94
N ARG A 3 -13.24 -4.46 -1.45
CA ARG A 3 -11.92 -5.01 -1.05
C ARG A 3 -11.75 -5.03 0.47
N ARG A 4 -12.16 -3.93 1.13
CA ARG A 4 -12.16 -3.82 2.59
C ARG A 4 -13.03 -4.89 3.26
N ALA A 5 -14.22 -5.15 2.75
CA ALA A 5 -15.10 -6.20 3.31
C ALA A 5 -14.52 -7.61 3.11
N ALA A 6 -13.90 -7.88 1.96
CA ALA A 6 -13.21 -9.16 1.71
C ALA A 6 -12.00 -9.35 2.64
N PHE A 7 -11.23 -8.30 2.89
CA PHE A 7 -10.12 -8.31 3.85
C PHE A 7 -10.60 -8.57 5.28
N CYS A 8 -11.64 -7.87 5.75
CA CYS A 8 -12.21 -8.10 7.07
C CYS A 8 -12.74 -9.53 7.22
N ALA A 9 -13.42 -10.08 6.21
CA ALA A 9 -13.86 -11.48 6.22
C ALA A 9 -12.69 -12.47 6.28
N HIS A 10 -11.61 -12.23 5.51
CA HIS A 10 -10.43 -13.11 5.45
C HIS A 10 -9.72 -13.24 6.81
N TYR A 11 -9.64 -12.14 7.56
CA TYR A 11 -9.02 -12.12 8.89
C TYR A 11 -10.02 -12.27 10.04
N GLY A 12 -11.31 -12.48 9.76
CA GLY A 12 -12.36 -12.58 10.78
C GLY A 12 -12.51 -11.33 11.65
N MET A 13 -12.26 -10.16 11.06
CA MET A 13 -12.32 -8.85 11.70
C MET A 13 -13.68 -8.18 11.49
N LEU A 14 -14.12 -7.41 12.48
CA LEU A 14 -15.25 -6.51 12.36
C LEU A 14 -14.73 -5.13 11.91
N ALA A 15 -15.29 -4.60 10.83
CA ALA A 15 -14.93 -3.27 10.36
C ALA A 15 -15.68 -2.19 11.14
N SER A 16 -14.98 -1.25 11.78
CA SER A 16 -15.57 0.01 12.26
C SER A 16 -15.34 1.13 11.26
N ARG A 17 -16.24 2.12 11.17
CA ARG A 17 -16.03 3.34 10.37
C ARG A 17 -15.74 4.48 11.34
N ASN A 18 -14.83 5.36 10.96
CA ASN A 18 -14.69 6.64 11.66
C ASN A 18 -16.01 7.40 11.50
N ASN A 19 -16.64 7.73 12.62
CA ASN A 19 -17.89 8.48 12.64
C ASN A 19 -17.56 9.98 12.68
N PRO A 20 -17.95 10.77 11.65
CA PRO A 20 -17.68 12.20 11.63
C PRO A 20 -18.27 12.89 12.87
N GLY A 21 -17.41 13.52 13.68
CA GLY A 21 -17.82 14.20 14.92
C GLY A 21 -17.48 13.46 16.21
N GLU A 22 -17.07 12.19 16.16
CA GLU A 22 -16.56 11.44 17.31
C GLU A 22 -15.05 11.20 17.16
N ALA A 23 -14.25 12.23 17.51
CA ALA A 23 -12.80 12.18 17.42
C ALA A 23 -12.18 11.07 18.30
N HIS A 24 -12.86 10.67 19.37
CA HIS A 24 -12.31 9.81 20.41
C HIS A 24 -12.20 8.32 20.06
N GLU A 25 -12.84 7.84 19.00
CA GLU A 25 -12.82 6.42 18.64
C GLU A 25 -11.41 5.94 18.22
N ASN A 26 -10.63 6.83 17.60
CA ASN A 26 -9.28 6.53 17.12
C ASN A 26 -8.16 7.18 17.95
N ASP A 27 -8.48 7.95 18.98
CA ASP A 27 -7.49 8.68 19.79
C ASP A 27 -6.42 7.75 20.39
N ALA A 28 -6.82 6.54 20.78
CA ALA A 28 -5.91 5.52 21.30
C ALA A 28 -4.83 5.07 20.30
N VAL A 29 -5.06 5.26 18.99
CA VAL A 29 -4.13 4.92 17.91
C VAL A 29 -3.40 6.18 17.41
N GLU A 30 -4.10 7.30 17.31
CA GLU A 30 -3.55 8.55 16.77
C GLU A 30 -2.58 9.24 17.73
N ALA A 31 -2.89 9.25 19.04
CA ALA A 31 -2.02 9.87 20.04
C ALA A 31 -0.64 9.20 20.15
N PRO A 32 -0.50 7.86 20.22
CA PRO A 32 0.81 7.21 20.21
C PRO A 32 1.66 7.52 18.98
N ASN A 33 1.04 7.70 17.82
CA ASN A 33 1.73 8.04 16.57
C ASN A 33 2.29 9.48 16.62
N ASN A 34 1.49 10.45 17.05
CA ASN A 34 1.98 11.82 17.24
C ASN A 34 3.11 11.86 18.28
N HIS A 35 2.94 11.18 19.41
CA HIS A 35 4.00 11.11 20.41
C HIS A 35 5.28 10.40 19.94
N LEU A 36 5.21 9.54 18.91
CA LEU A 36 6.40 8.95 18.30
C LEU A 36 7.14 10.01 17.48
N LYS A 37 6.43 10.81 16.69
CA LYS A 37 7.01 11.93 15.92
C LYS A 37 7.68 12.94 16.85
N ASP A 38 6.98 13.35 17.91
CA ASP A 38 7.54 14.27 18.91
C ASP A 38 8.81 13.69 19.54
N ALA A 39 8.80 12.40 19.91
CA ALA A 39 9.96 11.74 20.50
C ALA A 39 11.14 11.63 19.52
N LEU A 40 10.87 11.47 18.22
CA LEU A 40 11.88 11.41 17.17
C LEU A 40 12.51 12.78 16.97
N ASP A 41 11.72 13.84 16.94
CA ASP A 41 12.21 15.21 16.88
C ASP A 41 13.09 15.54 18.09
N GLN A 42 12.66 15.17 19.30
CA GLN A 42 13.46 15.36 20.51
C GLN A 42 14.77 14.57 20.46
N ALA A 43 14.74 13.32 19.98
CA ALA A 43 15.94 12.51 19.84
C ALA A 43 16.93 13.10 18.81
N LEU A 44 16.42 13.67 17.72
CA LEU A 44 17.24 14.36 16.72
C LEU A 44 17.84 15.67 17.26
N ILE A 45 17.10 16.41 18.09
CA ILE A 45 17.62 17.60 18.79
C ILE A 45 18.78 17.20 19.71
N LEU A 46 18.61 16.14 20.52
CA LEU A 46 19.64 15.65 21.43
C LEU A 46 20.87 15.09 20.70
N ARG A 47 20.68 14.52 19.51
CA ARG A 47 21.77 14.11 18.62
C ARG A 47 22.56 15.30 18.07
N GLY A 48 21.95 16.48 18.00
CA GLY A 48 22.59 17.72 17.50
C GLY A 48 22.75 17.79 15.99
N SER A 49 22.31 16.78 15.24
CA SER A 49 22.31 16.77 13.78
C SER A 49 21.18 15.87 13.25
N ARG A 50 20.65 16.23 12.09
CA ARG A 50 19.69 15.43 11.32
C ARG A 50 20.36 14.64 10.19
N ASP A 51 21.67 14.81 9.99
CA ASP A 51 22.40 14.19 8.90
C ASP A 51 22.83 12.78 9.28
N PHE A 52 22.57 11.82 8.40
CA PHE A 52 22.97 10.42 8.52
C PHE A 52 23.87 10.07 7.34
N ALA A 53 24.87 9.22 7.56
CA ALA A 53 25.79 8.83 6.49
C ALA A 53 25.08 7.93 5.46
N GLU A 54 24.27 6.99 5.96
CA GLU A 54 23.48 6.09 5.12
C GLU A 54 22.01 5.99 5.58
N LEU A 55 21.15 5.49 4.68
CA LEU A 55 19.75 5.21 5.01
C LEU A 55 19.60 4.18 6.13
N ASP A 56 20.53 3.23 6.22
CA ASP A 56 20.50 2.20 7.27
C ASP A 56 20.85 2.77 8.65
N ASP A 57 21.67 3.81 8.73
CA ASP A 57 21.92 4.52 10.01
C ASP A 57 20.65 5.22 10.51
N TRP A 58 19.90 5.84 9.60
CA TRP A 58 18.61 6.44 9.92
C TRP A 58 17.62 5.38 10.41
N LYS A 59 17.49 4.26 9.70
CA LYS A 59 16.60 3.16 10.09
C LYS A 59 16.97 2.61 11.46
N ARG A 60 18.26 2.38 11.73
CA ARG A 60 18.74 1.91 13.03
C ARG A 60 18.40 2.89 14.15
N PHE A 61 18.59 4.18 13.93
CA PHE A 61 18.24 5.23 14.89
C PHE A 61 16.74 5.21 15.24
N VAL A 62 15.87 5.09 14.22
CA VAL A 62 14.42 4.97 14.42
C VAL A 62 14.08 3.69 15.16
N ASP A 63 14.68 2.55 14.77
CA ASP A 63 14.44 1.25 15.38
C ASP A 63 14.80 1.25 16.87
N GLU A 64 15.93 1.85 17.24
CA GLU A 64 16.36 1.97 18.65
C GLU A 64 15.38 2.81 19.48
N LEU A 65 14.92 3.94 18.93
CA LEU A 65 13.93 4.79 19.59
C LEU A 65 12.60 4.05 19.80
N VAL A 66 12.12 3.39 18.76
CA VAL A 66 10.87 2.59 18.79
C VAL A 66 11.01 1.42 19.76
N ALA A 67 12.13 0.69 19.73
CA ALA A 67 12.40 -0.42 20.63
C ALA A 67 12.41 0.03 22.10
N ARG A 68 13.06 1.16 22.41
CA ARG A 68 13.06 1.73 23.76
C ARG A 68 11.65 2.04 24.25
N ARG A 69 10.82 2.60 23.38
CA ARG A 69 9.42 2.95 23.68
C ARG A 69 8.55 1.70 23.85
N ASN A 70 8.74 0.70 23.00
CA ASN A 70 7.97 -0.54 22.98
C ASN A 70 8.34 -1.49 24.14
N ARG A 71 9.57 -1.42 24.65
CA ARG A 71 10.00 -2.22 25.82
C ARG A 71 9.08 -2.07 27.03
N ARG A 72 8.49 -0.88 27.23
CA ARG A 72 7.54 -0.62 28.31
C ARG A 72 6.19 -1.33 28.13
N ARG A 73 5.81 -1.65 26.89
CA ARG A 73 4.54 -2.31 26.53
C ARG A 73 4.72 -3.80 26.24
N GLU A 74 5.95 -4.28 26.14
CA GLU A 74 6.27 -5.66 25.74
C GLU A 74 5.54 -6.71 26.59
N ALA A 75 5.43 -6.49 27.91
CA ALA A 75 4.70 -7.39 28.80
C ALA A 75 3.20 -7.45 28.46
N ALA A 76 2.55 -6.30 28.30
CA ALA A 76 1.13 -6.22 27.94
C ALA A 76 0.87 -6.84 26.56
N VAL A 77 1.71 -6.49 25.58
CA VAL A 77 1.63 -7.04 24.22
C VAL A 77 1.77 -8.56 24.23
N ARG A 78 2.70 -9.15 25.01
CA ARG A 78 2.82 -10.61 25.11
C ARG A 78 1.57 -11.26 25.68
N THR A 79 0.95 -10.67 26.69
CA THR A 79 -0.33 -11.14 27.24
C THR A 79 -1.44 -11.12 26.19
N GLU A 80 -1.56 -10.01 25.45
CA GLU A 80 -2.56 -9.87 24.38
C GLU A 80 -2.29 -10.84 23.22
N MET A 81 -1.03 -11.00 22.82
CA MET A 81 -0.61 -11.92 21.76
C MET A 81 -1.00 -13.37 22.06
N ALA A 82 -0.96 -13.78 23.34
CA ALA A 82 -1.40 -15.12 23.75
C ALA A 82 -2.90 -15.35 23.55
N ALA A 83 -3.71 -14.27 23.50
CA ALA A 83 -5.14 -14.33 23.24
C ALA A 83 -5.50 -14.19 21.74
N LEU A 84 -4.53 -13.92 20.87
CA LEU A 84 -4.76 -13.75 19.44
C LEU A 84 -4.97 -15.10 18.73
N ARG A 85 -5.86 -15.10 17.73
CA ARG A 85 -6.07 -16.24 16.85
C ARG A 85 -4.89 -16.39 15.86
N PRO A 86 -4.55 -17.62 15.43
CA PRO A 86 -3.54 -17.83 14.41
C PRO A 86 -3.93 -17.12 13.11
N LEU A 87 -2.93 -16.59 12.40
CA LEU A 87 -3.14 -15.98 11.10
C LEU A 87 -3.57 -17.05 10.07
N PRO A 88 -4.44 -16.68 9.10
CA PRO A 88 -4.76 -17.55 7.98
C PRO A 88 -3.48 -18.01 7.24
N ILE A 89 -3.46 -19.26 6.78
CA ILE A 89 -2.29 -19.89 6.12
C ILE A 89 -1.80 -19.09 4.90
N ARG A 90 -2.71 -18.38 4.21
CA ARG A 90 -2.39 -17.55 3.06
C ARG A 90 -2.69 -16.09 3.38
N ARG A 91 -1.74 -15.20 3.03
CA ARG A 91 -1.97 -13.76 3.02
C ARG A 91 -3.00 -13.42 1.93
N THR A 92 -3.90 -12.49 2.20
CA THR A 92 -4.75 -11.90 1.14
C THR A 92 -3.85 -11.28 0.09
N THR A 93 -4.20 -11.41 -1.19
CA THR A 93 -3.41 -10.78 -2.25
C THR A 93 -3.69 -9.28 -2.28
N ASP A 94 -2.64 -8.47 -2.18
CA ASP A 94 -2.75 -7.01 -2.03
C ASP A 94 -2.93 -6.23 -3.34
N PHE A 95 -3.28 -6.89 -4.45
CA PHE A 95 -3.48 -6.19 -5.71
C PHE A 95 -4.86 -5.51 -5.81
N THR A 96 -4.90 -4.44 -6.59
CA THR A 96 -6.13 -3.75 -7.01
C THR A 96 -6.37 -4.05 -8.48
N GLU A 97 -7.56 -4.54 -8.82
CA GLU A 97 -7.96 -4.69 -10.23
C GLU A 97 -8.57 -3.38 -10.74
N VAL A 98 -8.00 -2.84 -11.80
CA VAL A 98 -8.51 -1.67 -12.52
C VAL A 98 -8.90 -2.11 -13.92
N VAL A 99 -10.15 -1.86 -14.30
CA VAL A 99 -10.60 -2.02 -15.70
C VAL A 99 -10.26 -0.73 -16.43
N SER A 100 -9.28 -0.78 -17.33
CA SER A 100 -8.86 0.37 -18.12
C SER A 100 -9.13 0.17 -19.61
N ARG A 101 -9.37 1.28 -20.31
CA ARG A 101 -9.50 1.28 -21.77
C ARG A 101 -8.12 1.20 -22.37
N VAL A 102 -7.92 0.24 -23.26
CA VAL A 102 -6.67 0.05 -23.99
C VAL A 102 -6.82 0.70 -25.36
N THR A 103 -5.83 1.51 -25.74
CA THR A 103 -5.70 2.05 -27.10
C THR A 103 -5.34 0.93 -28.08
N LYS A 104 -5.59 1.14 -29.37
CA LYS A 104 -5.19 0.17 -30.41
C LYS A 104 -3.68 -0.17 -30.41
N THR A 105 -2.85 0.71 -29.85
CA THR A 105 -1.40 0.54 -29.71
C THR A 105 -0.99 -0.22 -28.44
N GLY A 106 -1.95 -0.72 -27.64
CA GLY A 106 -1.67 -1.48 -26.42
C GLY A 106 -1.38 -0.60 -25.19
N GLY A 107 -1.64 0.71 -25.26
CA GLY A 107 -1.46 1.64 -24.16
C GLY A 107 -2.68 1.74 -23.26
N PHE A 108 -2.49 1.90 -21.96
CA PHE A 108 -3.58 2.12 -21.01
C PHE A 108 -3.14 3.02 -19.83
N LEU A 109 -4.11 3.67 -19.20
CA LEU A 109 -3.88 4.56 -18.06
C LEU A 109 -4.32 3.90 -16.76
N VAL A 110 -3.47 4.00 -15.73
CA VAL A 110 -3.76 3.62 -14.35
C VAL A 110 -3.33 4.79 -13.45
N HIS A 111 -4.26 5.35 -12.67
CA HIS A 111 -3.98 6.52 -11.80
C HIS A 111 -3.21 7.66 -12.50
N ALA A 112 -3.61 7.98 -13.75
CA ALA A 112 -2.96 8.97 -14.62
C ALA A 112 -1.52 8.66 -15.05
N VAL A 113 -1.01 7.46 -14.76
CA VAL A 113 0.26 6.94 -15.29
C VAL A 113 -0.01 6.04 -16.49
N PHE A 114 0.73 6.25 -17.58
CA PHE A 114 0.61 5.46 -18.81
C PHE A 114 1.48 4.21 -18.75
N TYR A 115 0.89 3.08 -19.12
CA TYR A 115 1.53 1.79 -19.21
C TYR A 115 1.26 1.18 -20.59
N SER A 116 2.19 0.37 -21.09
CA SER A 116 1.99 -0.45 -22.29
C SER A 116 1.80 -1.92 -21.89
N ALA A 117 0.85 -2.58 -22.54
CA ALA A 117 0.70 -4.03 -22.43
C ALA A 117 1.78 -4.74 -23.27
N PRO A 118 2.42 -5.81 -22.77
CA PRO A 118 3.40 -6.57 -23.55
C PRO A 118 2.75 -7.27 -24.76
N SER A 119 3.45 -7.29 -25.89
CA SER A 119 2.98 -7.77 -27.21
C SER A 119 2.53 -9.24 -27.27
N SER A 120 2.78 -10.04 -26.23
CA SER A 120 2.26 -11.40 -26.08
C SER A 120 0.75 -11.44 -25.85
N SER A 121 0.10 -10.29 -25.71
CA SER A 121 -1.34 -10.13 -25.58
C SER A 121 -1.97 -9.64 -26.90
N SER A 122 -1.51 -10.16 -28.05
CA SER A 122 -2.11 -9.85 -29.36
C SER A 122 -3.34 -10.73 -29.61
N ALA A 123 -4.49 -10.09 -29.42
CA ALA A 123 -5.82 -10.40 -29.91
C ALA A 123 -5.96 -11.63 -30.83
N SER A 124 -6.60 -12.68 -30.29
CA SER A 124 -7.50 -13.53 -31.06
C SER A 124 -8.74 -13.78 -30.21
N GLY A 125 -9.87 -13.24 -30.66
CA GLY A 125 -11.18 -13.45 -30.04
C GLY A 125 -11.47 -12.51 -28.87
N CYS A 126 -12.75 -12.16 -28.74
CA CYS A 126 -13.34 -11.41 -27.64
C CYS A 126 -12.89 -12.00 -26.28
N GLY A 127 -11.85 -11.44 -25.67
CA GLY A 127 -11.18 -12.03 -24.50
C GLY A 127 -10.60 -10.94 -23.61
N PHE A 128 -11.00 -10.95 -22.34
CA PHE A 128 -10.49 -10.05 -21.31
C PHE A 128 -8.97 -10.24 -21.17
N MET A 129 -8.19 -9.18 -21.42
CA MET A 129 -6.75 -9.20 -21.20
C MET A 129 -6.45 -8.93 -19.73
N SER A 130 -5.64 -9.77 -19.08
CA SER A 130 -5.20 -9.59 -17.70
C SER A 130 -3.70 -9.28 -17.67
N THR A 131 -3.32 -8.12 -17.12
CA THR A 131 -1.93 -7.69 -16.97
C THR A 131 -1.65 -7.38 -15.50
N THR A 132 -0.56 -7.92 -14.93
CA THR A 132 -0.13 -7.61 -13.56
C THR A 132 1.01 -6.60 -13.59
N ILE A 133 0.86 -5.47 -12.90
CA ILE A 133 1.93 -4.50 -12.66
C ILE A 133 2.49 -4.81 -11.27
N GLY A 134 3.62 -5.52 -11.24
CA GLY A 134 4.33 -5.92 -10.02
C GLY A 134 5.72 -5.30 -9.91
N SER A 135 6.18 -5.04 -8.68
CA SER A 135 7.34 -4.19 -8.35
C SER A 135 8.74 -4.74 -8.71
N ARG A 136 8.89 -5.63 -9.69
CA ARG A 136 10.23 -6.03 -10.19
C ARG A 136 10.23 -5.99 -11.71
N HIS A 137 10.90 -4.96 -12.22
CA HIS A 137 11.08 -4.63 -13.63
C HIS A 137 9.80 -4.25 -14.39
N SER A 138 9.16 -3.16 -13.97
CA SER A 138 8.34 -2.36 -14.90
C SER A 138 9.15 -1.12 -15.26
N SER A 139 9.84 -1.17 -16.39
CA SER A 139 10.43 0.01 -17.02
C SER A 139 9.29 0.96 -17.38
N ALA A 140 8.99 1.89 -16.47
CA ALA A 140 8.14 3.04 -16.72
C ALA A 140 8.86 3.91 -17.77
N LEU A 141 8.53 3.67 -19.04
CA LEU A 141 8.93 4.60 -20.09
C LEU A 141 8.09 5.86 -19.90
N THR A 142 8.74 6.93 -19.45
CA THR A 142 8.23 8.30 -19.41
C THR A 142 7.94 8.74 -20.85
N GLY A 143 6.78 8.33 -21.38
CA GLY A 143 6.29 8.68 -22.70
C GLY A 143 5.32 9.84 -22.59
N SER A 144 5.60 10.91 -23.33
CA SER A 144 4.75 12.09 -23.51
C SER A 144 3.29 11.72 -23.80
N SER A 145 2.37 12.39 -23.10
CA SER A 145 0.91 12.28 -23.21
C SER A 145 0.44 12.24 -24.67
N PRO A 146 -0.21 11.18 -25.15
CA PRO A 146 -0.88 11.20 -26.44
C PRO A 146 -2.26 11.86 -26.29
N THR A 147 -2.56 12.80 -27.18
CA THR A 147 -3.86 13.47 -27.30
C THR A 147 -4.97 12.44 -27.65
N PRO A 148 -6.19 12.58 -27.09
CA PRO A 148 -7.25 11.59 -27.28
C PRO A 148 -7.90 11.75 -28.67
N GLY A 149 -7.35 11.06 -29.67
CA GLY A 149 -8.01 10.79 -30.95
C GLY A 149 -8.87 9.53 -30.88
N SER A 150 -10.09 9.62 -31.42
CA SER A 150 -11.09 8.54 -31.46
C SER A 150 -10.62 7.30 -32.26
N ALA A 151 -10.82 6.10 -31.69
CA ALA A 151 -11.21 4.84 -32.37
C ALA A 151 -10.68 3.56 -31.67
N GLY A 152 -11.59 2.60 -31.45
CA GLY A 152 -11.30 1.19 -31.11
C GLY A 152 -10.95 0.91 -29.65
N VAL A 153 -11.96 0.70 -28.79
CA VAL A 153 -11.79 0.54 -27.34
C VAL A 153 -11.74 -0.94 -26.97
N GLY A 154 -10.55 -1.48 -26.71
CA GLY A 154 -10.39 -2.73 -25.97
C GLY A 154 -10.48 -2.48 -24.46
N THR A 155 -10.90 -3.46 -23.67
CA THR A 155 -10.88 -3.37 -22.20
C THR A 155 -9.89 -4.37 -21.61
N ALA A 156 -8.99 -3.91 -20.74
CA ALA A 156 -8.07 -4.77 -19.99
C ALA A 156 -8.37 -4.70 -18.49
N ARG A 157 -8.26 -5.84 -17.81
CA ARG A 157 -8.17 -5.92 -16.35
C ARG A 157 -6.71 -5.84 -15.96
N VAL A 158 -6.36 -4.84 -15.17
CA VAL A 158 -4.99 -4.62 -14.71
C VAL A 158 -4.94 -4.87 -13.21
N SER A 159 -4.15 -5.84 -12.76
CA SER A 159 -3.90 -6.09 -11.34
C SER A 159 -2.66 -5.31 -10.91
N ILE A 160 -2.82 -4.33 -10.03
CA ILE A 160 -1.76 -3.44 -9.55
C ILE A 160 -1.46 -3.83 -8.10
N ALA A 161 -0.26 -4.35 -7.83
CA ALA A 161 0.18 -4.71 -6.48
C ALA A 161 0.66 -3.48 -5.69
#